data_AF-A0A659USZ1-F1
#
_entry.id   AF-A0A659USZ1-F1
#
_cell.length_a   1.000
_cell.length_b   1.000
_cell.length_c   1.000
_cell.angle_alpha   90.00
_cell.angle_beta   90.00
_cell.angle_gamma   90.00
#
_symmetry.space_group_name_H-M   'P 1'
#
loop_
_entity.id
_entity.type
_entity.pdbx_description
1 polymer ?
#
loop_
_entity_poly.entity_id
_entity_poly.type
_entity_poly.pdbx_seq_one_letter_code
_entity_poly.pdbx_strand_id
1 'polypeptide(L)'
;MTKAFDGLNRILEKVRETSHDFVVTTEIFPNLDVDRVARDMKLAEEGQARGAADQPSKSSKSLDDVELAIVSKVQDTRNTAYNNLEDQLHSFASRLGGLN
;
A
#
# COMPACT_ATOMS: atom_id res chain seq x y z
N MET A 1 -26.75 -21.71 19.08
CA MET A 1 -26.99 -20.75 17.98
C MET A 1 -25.81 -19.78 17.90
N THR A 2 -24.60 -20.29 17.57
CA THR A 2 -23.36 -19.49 17.80
C THR A 2 -22.37 -19.60 16.64
N LYS A 3 -22.39 -20.71 15.88
CA LYS A 3 -21.46 -20.93 14.75
C LYS A 3 -21.70 -20.05 13.53
N ALA A 4 -22.95 -19.61 13.31
CA ALA A 4 -23.29 -18.75 12.17
C ALA A 4 -22.73 -17.33 12.31
N PHE A 5 -22.66 -16.82 13.56
CA PHE A 5 -22.09 -15.50 13.85
C PHE A 5 -20.56 -15.48 13.71
N ASP A 6 -19.87 -16.55 14.10
CA ASP A 6 -18.41 -16.67 13.91
C ASP A 6 -18.01 -16.69 12.43
N GLY A 7 -18.79 -17.38 11.59
CA GLY A 7 -18.56 -17.38 10.14
C GLY A 7 -18.70 -15.99 9.51
N LEU A 8 -19.70 -15.23 9.94
CA LEU A 8 -19.93 -13.85 9.51
C LEU A 8 -18.81 -12.91 9.97
N ASN A 9 -18.35 -13.03 11.22
CA ASN A 9 -17.24 -12.21 11.72
C ASN A 9 -15.92 -12.49 10.97
N ARG A 10 -15.63 -13.74 10.64
CA ARG A 10 -14.42 -14.10 9.88
C ARG A 10 -14.45 -13.55 8.45
N ILE A 11 -15.62 -13.52 7.81
CA ILE A 11 -15.78 -12.92 6.48
C ILE A 11 -15.61 -11.40 6.58
N LEU A 12 -16.19 -10.78 7.61
CA LEU A 12 -16.09 -9.34 7.84
C LEU A 12 -14.63 -8.90 8.09
N GLU A 13 -13.88 -9.66 8.89
CA GLU A 13 -12.44 -9.42 9.10
C GLU A 13 -11.63 -9.54 7.81
N LYS A 14 -11.90 -10.57 7.01
CA LYS A 14 -11.18 -10.78 5.75
C LYS A 14 -11.47 -9.71 4.71
N VAL A 15 -12.71 -9.20 4.68
CA VAL A 15 -13.11 -8.05 3.86
C VAL A 15 -12.44 -6.76 4.36
N ARG A 16 -12.27 -6.61 5.68
CA ARG A 16 -11.54 -5.48 6.28
C ARG A 16 -10.02 -5.53 6.06
N GLU A 17 -9.41 -6.71 6.05
CA GLU A 17 -8.00 -6.90 5.66
C GLU A 17 -7.78 -6.52 4.19
N THR A 18 -8.80 -6.65 3.35
CA THR A 18 -8.79 -6.17 1.95
C THR A 18 -9.04 -4.66 1.86
N SER A 19 -8.84 -3.91 2.94
CA SER A 19 -8.83 -2.44 2.90
C SER A 19 -7.60 -2.02 2.10
N HIS A 20 -7.81 -1.48 0.92
CA HIS A 20 -6.77 -1.20 -0.08
C HIS A 20 -5.78 -0.17 0.46
N ASP A 21 -4.51 -0.25 0.07
CA ASP A 21 -3.44 0.71 0.43
C ASP A 21 -3.68 2.14 -0.10
N PHE A 22 -4.85 2.37 -0.66
CA PHE A 22 -5.30 3.59 -1.30
C PHE A 22 -6.53 4.11 -0.55
N VAL A 23 -6.60 5.43 -0.37
CA VAL A 23 -7.84 6.08 0.07
C VAL A 23 -8.95 5.68 -0.91
N VAL A 24 -10.13 5.31 -0.40
CA VAL A 24 -11.29 5.01 -1.25
C VAL A 24 -11.70 6.29 -1.96
N THR A 25 -11.19 6.49 -3.18
CA THR A 25 -11.52 7.63 -4.04
C THR A 25 -12.05 7.11 -5.38
N THR A 26 -12.83 7.92 -6.07
CA THR A 26 -13.22 7.70 -7.46
C THR A 26 -12.17 8.20 -8.45
N GLU A 27 -10.95 8.52 -7.97
CA GLU A 27 -9.88 9.03 -8.81
C GLU A 27 -9.12 7.87 -9.46
N ILE A 28 -8.77 8.06 -10.73
CA ILE A 28 -8.04 7.07 -11.54
C ILE A 28 -6.67 6.74 -10.92
N PHE A 29 -6.07 7.72 -10.23
CA PHE A 29 -4.88 7.52 -9.41
C PHE A 29 -5.20 7.91 -7.97
N PRO A 30 -5.51 6.95 -7.09
CA PRO A 30 -5.78 7.27 -5.70
C PRO A 30 -4.53 7.86 -5.05
N ASN A 31 -4.71 8.88 -4.21
CA ASN A 31 -3.61 9.42 -3.42
C ASN A 31 -3.02 8.33 -2.52
N LEU A 32 -1.69 8.23 -2.54
CA LEU A 32 -0.93 7.34 -1.66
C LEU A 32 -1.18 7.73 -0.20
N ASP A 33 -1.68 6.80 0.61
CA ASP A 33 -1.81 7.02 2.05
C ASP A 33 -0.43 6.91 2.70
N VAL A 34 0.24 8.06 2.83
CA VAL A 34 1.60 8.16 3.40
C VAL A 34 1.62 7.67 4.85
N ASP A 35 0.54 7.89 5.62
CA ASP A 35 0.45 7.48 7.01
C ASP A 35 0.32 5.96 7.13
N ARG A 36 -0.41 5.32 6.20
CA ARG A 36 -0.47 3.85 6.14
C ARG A 36 0.85 3.24 5.68
N VAL A 37 1.48 3.78 4.63
CA VAL A 37 2.81 3.32 4.19
C VAL A 37 3.83 3.45 5.32
N ALA A 38 3.79 4.54 6.09
CA ALA A 38 4.66 4.74 7.24
C ALA A 38 4.42 3.72 8.37
N ARG A 39 3.16 3.32 8.60
CA ARG A 39 2.79 2.26 9.55
C ARG A 39 3.23 0.88 9.07
N ASP A 40 3.01 0.55 7.79
CA ASP A 40 3.38 -0.74 7.22
C ASP A 40 4.90 -0.95 7.23
N MET A 41 5.65 0.12 6.96
CA MET A 41 7.11 0.12 7.05
C MET A 41 7.63 0.31 8.48
N LYS A 42 6.75 0.48 9.48
CA LYS A 42 7.10 0.69 10.89
C LYS A 42 8.18 1.76 11.11
N LEU A 43 8.11 2.84 10.33
CA LEU A 43 9.17 3.87 10.29
C LEU A 43 9.44 4.50 11.67
N ALA A 44 8.43 4.57 12.53
CA ALA A 44 8.57 5.07 13.89
C ALA A 44 9.42 4.13 14.79
N GLU A 45 9.24 2.82 14.68
CA GLU A 45 10.02 1.83 15.44
C GLU A 45 11.46 1.77 14.92
N GLU A 46 11.62 1.75 13.59
CA GLU A 46 12.92 1.76 12.92
C GLU A 46 13.70 3.04 13.27
N GLY A 47 13.03 4.20 13.26
CA GLY A 47 13.62 5.48 13.65
C GLY A 47 14.04 5.54 15.12
N GLN A 48 13.27 4.93 16.02
CA GLN A 48 13.62 4.85 17.44
C GLN A 48 14.84 3.94 17.67
N ALA A 49 14.90 2.80 16.99
CA ALA A 49 16.03 1.87 17.06
C ALA A 49 17.32 2.49 16.49
N ARG A 50 17.23 3.17 15.34
CA ARG A 50 18.39 3.82 14.70
C ARG A 50 18.85 5.07 15.46
N GLY A 51 17.90 5.83 16.03
CA GLY A 51 18.22 6.94 16.93
C GLY A 51 18.94 6.48 18.20
N ALA A 52 18.57 5.32 18.77
CA ALA A 52 19.30 4.72 19.88
C ALA A 52 20.71 4.23 19.49
N ALA A 53 20.92 3.92 18.21
CA ALA A 53 22.21 3.55 17.65
C ALA A 53 23.03 4.74 17.11
N ASP A 54 22.54 5.98 17.28
CA ASP A 54 23.15 7.22 16.78
C ASP A 54 23.42 7.19 15.26
N GLN A 55 22.55 6.53 14.51
CA GLN A 55 22.55 6.47 13.05
C GLN A 55 21.45 7.39 12.48
N PRO A 56 21.67 8.03 11.33
CA PRO A 56 22.87 7.99 10.49
C PRO A 56 23.92 9.02 10.91
N SER A 57 25.19 8.78 10.53
CA SER A 57 26.28 9.73 10.80
C SER A 57 25.91 11.12 10.26
N LYS A 58 26.10 12.17 11.08
CA LYS A 58 25.84 13.58 10.71
C LYS A 58 26.59 14.05 9.46
N SER A 59 27.62 13.31 9.03
CA SER A 59 28.40 13.60 7.82
C SER A 59 27.91 12.87 6.57
N SER A 60 26.90 12.00 6.68
CA SER A 60 26.38 11.25 5.54
C SER A 60 25.61 12.17 4.59
N LYS A 61 26.01 12.19 3.32
CA LYS A 61 25.31 12.89 2.23
C LYS A 61 24.53 11.94 1.33
N SER A 62 24.73 10.64 1.48
CA SER A 62 24.01 9.61 0.74
C SER A 62 22.72 9.26 1.46
N LEU A 63 21.71 8.88 0.66
CA LEU A 63 20.47 8.33 1.19
C LEU A 63 20.78 7.12 2.06
N ASP A 64 20.17 7.06 3.24
CA ASP A 64 20.30 5.92 4.15
C ASP A 64 19.47 4.73 3.66
N ASP A 65 19.74 3.53 4.17
CA ASP A 65 19.06 2.31 3.72
C ASP A 65 17.53 2.38 3.89
N VAL A 66 17.04 3.09 4.92
CA VAL A 66 15.59 3.33 5.11
C VAL A 66 15.03 4.24 4.03
N GLU A 67 15.76 5.28 3.66
CA GLU A 67 15.32 6.22 2.63
C GLU A 67 15.27 5.53 1.27
N LEU A 68 16.25 4.68 0.96
CA LEU A 68 16.24 3.80 -0.20
C LEU A 68 15.04 2.82 -0.18
N ALA A 69 14.75 2.21 0.96
CA ALA A 69 13.60 1.33 1.12
C ALA A 69 12.26 2.07 0.90
N ILE A 70 12.14 3.30 1.41
CA ILE A 70 10.94 4.14 1.20
C ILE A 70 10.79 4.47 -0.28
N VAL A 71 11.87 4.88 -0.95
CA VAL A 71 11.86 5.18 -2.39
C VAL A 71 11.43 3.96 -3.20
N SER A 72 11.98 2.78 -2.88
CA SER A 72 11.59 1.53 -3.55
C SER A 72 10.11 1.23 -3.35
N LYS A 73 9.60 1.33 -2.12
CA LYS A 73 8.19 1.08 -1.81
C LYS A 73 7.25 2.04 -2.56
N VAL A 74 7.63 3.31 -2.67
CA VAL A 74 6.87 4.31 -3.44
C VAL A 74 6.88 3.97 -4.93
N GLN A 75 8.03 3.56 -5.47
CA GLN A 75 8.11 3.11 -6.87
C GLN A 75 7.28 1.86 -7.14
N ASP A 76 7.30 0.87 -6.24
CA ASP A 76 6.49 -0.35 -6.37
C ASP A 76 4.99 -0.02 -6.32
N THR A 77 4.60 0.90 -5.44
CA THR A 77 3.19 1.32 -5.33
C THR A 77 2.74 2.06 -6.59
N ARG A 78 3.61 2.90 -7.15
CA ARG A 78 3.37 3.57 -8.44
C ARG A 78 3.18 2.54 -9.57
N ASN A 79 4.08 1.57 -9.68
CA ASN A 79 3.99 0.53 -10.71
C ASN A 79 2.71 -0.31 -10.57
N THR A 80 2.34 -0.64 -9.33
CA THR A 80 1.10 -1.37 -9.02
C THR A 80 -0.14 -0.59 -9.47
N ALA A 81 -0.17 0.72 -9.22
CA ALA A 81 -1.26 1.58 -9.66
C ALA A 81 -1.36 1.65 -11.19
N TYR A 82 -0.24 1.74 -11.91
CA TYR A 82 -0.23 1.70 -13.37
C TYR A 82 -0.74 0.38 -13.93
N ASN A 83 -0.29 -0.75 -13.38
CA ASN A 83 -0.75 -2.07 -13.81
C ASN A 83 -2.26 -2.23 -13.59
N ASN A 84 -2.79 -1.76 -12.45
CA ASN A 84 -4.22 -1.80 -12.18
C ASN A 84 -5.02 -0.98 -13.20
N LEU A 85 -4.54 0.22 -13.57
CA LEU A 85 -5.16 1.02 -14.62
C LEU A 85 -5.17 0.29 -15.96
N GLU A 86 -4.05 -0.32 -16.35
CA GLU A 86 -3.95 -1.08 -17.59
C GLU A 86 -4.93 -2.26 -17.61
N ASP A 87 -5.03 -3.01 -16.50
CA ASP A 87 -5.98 -4.12 -16.34
C ASP A 87 -7.45 -3.66 -16.45
N GLN A 88 -7.77 -2.50 -15.87
CA GLN A 88 -9.10 -1.90 -15.97
C GLN A 88 -9.42 -1.49 -17.41
N LEU A 89 -8.49 -0.84 -18.11
CA LEU A 89 -8.65 -0.46 -19.51
C LEU A 89 -8.83 -1.69 -20.40
N HIS A 90 -8.03 -2.74 -20.20
CA HIS A 90 -8.15 -3.99 -20.92
C HIS A 90 -9.52 -4.64 -20.69
N SER A 91 -9.97 -4.69 -19.42
CA SER A 91 -11.29 -5.22 -19.06
C SER A 91 -12.43 -4.42 -19.71
N PHE A 92 -12.34 -3.09 -19.76
CA PHE A 92 -13.33 -2.25 -20.44
C PHE A 92 -13.33 -2.49 -21.95
N ALA A 93 -12.16 -2.60 -22.58
CA ALA A 93 -12.05 -2.91 -24.00
C ALA A 93 -12.65 -4.28 -24.35
N SER A 94 -12.37 -5.32 -23.55
CA SER A 94 -12.98 -6.64 -23.73
C SER A 94 -14.50 -6.61 -23.60
N ARG A 95 -15.03 -5.84 -22.63
CA ARG A 95 -16.49 -5.69 -22.45
C ARG A 95 -17.15 -4.96 -23.62
N LEU A 96 -16.51 -3.90 -24.14
CA LEU A 96 -16.98 -3.19 -25.33
C LEU A 96 -16.96 -4.08 -26.57
N GLY A 97 -15.90 -4.89 -26.74
CA GLY A 97 -15.80 -5.84 -27.85
C GLY A 97 -16.83 -6.96 -27.82
N GLY A 98 -17.24 -7.40 -26.62
CA GLY A 98 -18.30 -8.42 -26.45
C GLY A 98 -19.74 -7.90 -26.57
N LEU A 99 -19.93 -6.59 -26.77
CA LEU A 99 -21.25 -5.96 -26.98
C LEU A 99 -21.56 -5.69 -28.47
N ASN A 100 -20.63 -6.01 -29.37
CA ASN A 100 -20.86 -6.11 -30.82
C ASN A 100 -21.05 -7.57 -31.24
#